data_AF-A0A6C0DUP8-F1
#
_entry.id   AF-A0A6C0DUP8-F1
#
_cell.length_a   1.000
_cell.length_b   1.000
_cell.length_c   1.000
_cell.angle_alpha   90.00
_cell.angle_beta   90.00
_cell.angle_gamma   90.00
#
_symmetry.space_group_name_H-M   'P 1'
#
loop_
_entity.id
_entity.type
_entity.pdbx_description
1 polymer ?
#
loop_
_entity_poly.entity_id
_entity_poly.type
_entity_poly.pdbx_seq_one_letter_code
_entity_poly.pdbx_strand_id
1 'polypeptide(L)'
;MSENDYNDDETESLLSEVTSYADTDSLSSDESDFLEDMFEYDHVFNESEKLDKTYYIGLCRNMYDYDYFLLTSAITPTLFLKSTYQNSLQYLTLNSIIVMNQPIIEIMQLHIYKNNTYTVVKKTFWLRIIQRRWKNVIKERYELRRRRASITSQAVFAIYGKYPYELRSIPTLHGMLWRLCNHS
;
A
#
# COMPACT_ATOMS: atom_id res chain seq x y z
N MET A 1 34.43 -43.04 -18.69
CA MET A 1 34.12 -41.90 -19.58
C MET A 1 32.90 -42.28 -20.39
N SER A 2 31.71 -41.86 -19.96
CA SER A 2 30.55 -41.79 -20.83
C SER A 2 30.08 -40.34 -20.80
N GLU A 3 30.13 -39.69 -21.97
CA GLU A 3 29.50 -38.40 -22.21
C GLU A 3 27.99 -38.61 -22.20
N ASN A 4 27.28 -37.85 -21.36
CA ASN A 4 25.83 -37.71 -21.45
C ASN A 4 25.56 -36.40 -22.17
N ASP A 5 25.17 -36.49 -23.44
CA ASP A 5 24.50 -35.41 -24.17
C ASP A 5 23.16 -35.14 -23.48
N TYR A 6 23.06 -33.99 -22.80
CA TYR A 6 21.78 -33.45 -22.34
C TYR A 6 21.19 -32.60 -23.46
N ASN A 7 19.99 -32.99 -23.91
CA ASN A 7 19.19 -32.26 -24.91
C ASN A 7 18.95 -30.80 -24.49
N ASP A 8 19.47 -29.87 -25.29
CA ASP A 8 19.39 -28.41 -25.10
C ASP A 8 18.01 -27.83 -25.50
N ASP A 9 17.18 -28.60 -26.21
CA ASP A 9 15.92 -28.14 -26.80
C ASP A 9 14.74 -28.02 -25.79
N GLU A 10 14.75 -28.78 -24.68
CA GLU A 10 13.70 -28.67 -23.64
C GLU A 10 13.91 -27.47 -22.71
N THR A 11 15.15 -27.03 -22.55
CA THR A 11 15.53 -25.87 -21.72
C THR A 11 15.17 -24.54 -22.37
N GLU A 12 15.29 -24.40 -23.69
CA GLU A 12 14.87 -23.19 -24.40
C GLU A 12 13.34 -23.00 -24.37
N SER A 13 12.57 -24.09 -24.44
CA SER A 13 11.10 -24.04 -24.39
C SER A 13 10.59 -23.46 -23.07
N LEU A 14 11.17 -23.86 -21.93
CA LEU A 14 10.78 -23.35 -20.60
C LEU A 14 11.20 -21.88 -20.37
N LEU A 15 12.34 -21.47 -20.94
CA LEU A 15 12.78 -20.06 -20.93
C LEU A 15 11.86 -19.16 -21.78
N SER A 16 11.33 -19.68 -22.89
CA SER A 16 10.39 -18.95 -23.75
C SER A 16 9.02 -18.72 -23.08
N GLU A 17 8.58 -19.65 -22.23
CA GLU A 17 7.28 -19.55 -21.55
C GLU A 17 7.34 -18.59 -20.36
N VAL A 18 8.48 -18.53 -19.65
CA VAL A 18 8.75 -17.57 -18.56
C VAL A 18 8.91 -16.13 -19.07
N THR A 19 9.44 -15.94 -20.27
CA THR A 19 9.64 -14.60 -20.86
C THR A 19 8.36 -13.99 -21.44
N SER A 20 7.32 -14.79 -21.73
CA SER A 20 6.06 -14.28 -22.32
C SER A 20 5.18 -13.42 -21.37
N TYR A 21 5.50 -13.39 -20.07
CA TYR A 21 4.77 -12.57 -19.07
C TYR A 21 5.54 -11.35 -18.58
N ALA A 22 6.76 -11.15 -19.07
CA ALA A 22 7.43 -9.87 -18.95
C ALA A 22 7.04 -9.03 -20.17
N ASP A 23 5.83 -8.48 -20.14
CA ASP A 23 5.51 -7.29 -20.93
C ASP A 23 6.35 -6.15 -20.34
N THR A 24 7.65 -6.18 -20.62
CA THR A 24 8.56 -5.05 -20.47
C THR A 24 8.11 -4.02 -21.49
N ASP A 25 7.09 -3.26 -21.10
CA ASP A 25 6.84 -1.92 -21.59
C ASP A 25 8.21 -1.23 -21.60
N SER A 26 8.71 -0.86 -22.79
CA SER A 26 10.05 -0.30 -22.93
C SER A 26 10.12 0.97 -22.09
N LEU A 27 10.84 0.94 -20.97
CA LEU A 27 10.95 2.09 -20.10
C LEU A 27 11.55 3.25 -20.89
N SER A 28 11.01 4.44 -20.67
CA SER A 28 11.71 5.63 -21.14
C SER A 28 13.07 5.73 -20.43
N SER A 29 14.07 6.32 -21.08
CA SER A 29 15.40 6.51 -20.48
C SER A 29 15.30 7.16 -19.10
N ASP A 30 14.44 8.18 -18.97
CA ASP A 30 14.23 8.92 -17.72
C ASP A 30 13.61 8.04 -16.59
N GLU A 31 12.74 7.09 -16.94
CA GLU A 31 12.17 6.16 -15.95
C GLU A 31 13.17 5.08 -15.51
N SER A 32 14.05 4.66 -16.41
CA SER A 32 15.14 3.73 -16.09
C SER A 32 16.13 4.34 -15.09
N ASP A 33 16.58 5.57 -15.34
CA ASP A 33 17.54 6.27 -14.48
C ASP A 33 16.97 6.46 -13.07
N PHE A 34 15.68 6.83 -12.97
CA PHE A 34 15.01 6.99 -11.69
C PHE A 34 14.91 5.67 -10.91
N LEU A 35 14.65 4.55 -11.58
CA LEU A 35 14.61 3.24 -10.92
C LEU A 35 15.99 2.84 -10.41
N GLU A 36 17.05 3.09 -11.17
CA GLU A 36 18.42 2.83 -10.73
C GLU A 36 18.76 3.61 -9.45
N ASP A 37 18.41 4.89 -9.39
CA ASP A 37 18.54 5.71 -8.17
C ASP A 37 17.76 5.12 -6.98
N MET A 38 16.55 4.60 -7.22
CA MET A 38 15.75 3.92 -6.19
C MET A 38 16.44 2.66 -5.68
N PHE A 39 17.04 1.85 -6.56
CA PHE A 39 17.79 0.65 -6.19
C PHE A 39 19.00 1.00 -5.35
N GLU A 40 19.80 1.98 -5.75
CA GLU A 40 20.99 2.40 -4.99
C GLU A 40 20.61 2.87 -3.58
N TYR A 41 19.54 3.68 -3.48
CA TYR A 41 19.06 4.22 -2.22
C TYR A 41 18.59 3.13 -1.23
N ASP A 42 17.84 2.14 -1.69
CA ASP A 42 17.20 1.13 -0.84
C ASP A 42 18.01 -0.17 -0.69
N HIS A 43 19.17 -0.32 -1.36
CA HIS A 43 19.90 -1.61 -1.39
C HIS A 43 20.21 -2.13 0.03
N VAL A 44 20.71 -1.25 0.92
CA VAL A 44 21.01 -1.61 2.32
C VAL A 44 19.78 -2.12 3.04
N PHE A 45 18.63 -1.47 2.82
CA PHE A 45 17.38 -1.88 3.45
C PHE A 45 16.93 -3.24 2.92
N ASN A 46 17.03 -3.50 1.63
CA ASN A 46 16.63 -4.78 1.04
C ASN A 46 17.51 -5.95 1.47
N GLU A 47 18.81 -5.73 1.57
CA GLU A 47 19.77 -6.75 2.01
C GLU A 47 19.75 -6.97 3.53
N SER A 48 19.27 -5.98 4.30
CA SER A 48 19.16 -6.11 5.74
C SER A 48 18.13 -7.17 6.17
N GLU A 49 18.47 -7.89 7.25
CA GLU A 49 17.55 -8.85 7.85
C GLU A 49 16.28 -8.14 8.34
N LYS A 50 15.12 -8.70 7.98
CA LYS A 50 13.84 -8.14 8.38
C LYS A 50 13.53 -8.53 9.83
N LEU A 51 12.94 -7.60 10.56
CA LEU A 51 12.67 -7.74 11.98
C LEU A 51 11.24 -8.22 12.23
N ASP A 52 11.08 -9.23 13.07
CA ASP A 52 9.77 -9.74 13.48
C ASP A 52 8.90 -8.62 14.09
N LYS A 53 7.59 -8.69 13.84
CA LYS A 53 6.55 -7.75 14.32
C LYS A 53 6.70 -6.31 13.86
N THR A 54 7.61 -6.04 12.93
CA THR A 54 7.84 -4.71 12.36
C THR A 54 6.87 -4.43 11.20
N TYR A 55 6.58 -3.15 10.97
CA TYR A 55 5.73 -2.71 9.87
C TYR A 55 6.56 -2.46 8.62
N TYR A 56 6.05 -2.93 7.48
CA TYR A 56 6.68 -2.78 6.18
C TYR A 56 5.66 -2.28 5.16
N ILE A 57 6.15 -1.51 4.19
CA ILE A 57 5.40 -1.10 3.00
C ILE A 57 5.92 -1.96 1.86
N GLY A 58 5.04 -2.60 1.10
CA GLY A 58 5.50 -3.49 0.05
C GLY A 58 4.41 -4.37 -0.55
N LEU A 59 4.84 -5.44 -1.19
CA LEU A 59 3.97 -6.41 -1.82
C LEU A 59 3.89 -7.69 -0.98
N CYS A 60 2.74 -8.35 -1.06
CA CYS A 60 2.56 -9.68 -0.51
C CYS A 60 1.68 -10.53 -1.40
N ARG A 61 1.94 -11.83 -1.41
CA ARG A 61 1.14 -12.82 -2.15
C ARG A 61 0.33 -13.66 -1.19
N ASN A 62 -0.94 -13.89 -1.53
CA ASN A 62 -1.76 -14.87 -0.82
C ASN A 62 -1.31 -16.29 -1.21
N MET A 63 -0.94 -17.10 -0.23
CA MET A 63 -0.70 -18.53 -0.38
C MET A 63 -1.98 -19.28 -0.02
N TYR A 64 -2.85 -19.49 -1.01
CA TYR A 64 -4.20 -20.04 -0.81
C TYR A 64 -4.19 -21.41 -0.11
N ASP A 65 -3.17 -22.23 -0.36
CA ASP A 65 -3.04 -23.57 0.24
C ASP A 65 -2.82 -23.54 1.76
N TYR A 66 -2.38 -22.40 2.31
CA TYR A 66 -1.95 -22.29 3.71
C TYR A 66 -2.58 -21.12 4.46
N ASP A 67 -3.50 -20.38 3.83
CA ASP A 67 -4.24 -19.24 4.40
C ASP A 67 -3.34 -18.17 5.07
N TYR A 68 -2.20 -17.85 4.45
CA TYR A 68 -1.35 -16.74 4.88
C TYR A 68 -0.87 -15.89 3.71
N PHE A 69 -0.46 -14.66 4.02
CA PHE A 69 0.20 -13.78 3.07
C PHE A 69 1.71 -13.87 3.25
N LEU A 70 2.45 -14.08 2.16
CA LEU A 70 3.90 -14.08 2.13
C LEU A 70 4.41 -12.69 1.74
N LEU A 71 5.36 -12.15 2.51
CA LEU A 71 6.10 -10.94 2.12
C LEU A 71 6.92 -11.25 0.85
N THR A 72 6.77 -10.46 -0.21
CA THR A 72 7.53 -10.68 -1.46
C THR A 72 8.60 -9.63 -1.68
N SER A 73 8.28 -8.38 -1.43
CA SER A 73 9.21 -7.25 -1.53
C SER A 73 8.76 -6.14 -0.59
N ALA A 74 9.70 -5.31 -0.18
CA ALA A 74 9.46 -4.17 0.70
C ALA A 74 10.23 -2.95 0.19
N ILE A 75 9.77 -1.77 0.59
CA ILE A 75 10.41 -0.49 0.29
C ILE A 75 10.48 0.34 1.57
N THR A 76 11.51 1.17 1.73
CA THR A 76 11.57 2.10 2.86
C THR A 76 10.43 3.14 2.80
N PRO A 77 9.90 3.57 3.96
CA PRO A 77 8.90 4.63 4.00
C PRO A 77 9.39 5.95 3.38
N THR A 78 10.67 6.27 3.52
CA THR A 78 11.27 7.48 2.95
C THR A 78 11.26 7.46 1.43
N LEU A 79 11.63 6.32 0.81
CA LEU A 79 11.63 6.17 -0.63
C LEU A 79 10.20 6.12 -1.20
N PHE A 80 9.29 5.41 -0.53
CA PHE A 80 7.88 5.35 -0.91
C PHE A 80 7.20 6.73 -0.92
N LEU A 81 7.53 7.60 0.05
CA LEU A 81 6.94 8.95 0.15
C LEU A 81 7.54 9.94 -0.85
N LYS A 82 8.75 9.69 -1.36
CA LYS A 82 9.42 10.52 -2.36
C LYS A 82 9.05 10.14 -3.79
N SER A 83 8.77 8.86 -4.05
CA SER A 83 8.47 8.33 -5.37
C SER A 83 6.97 8.38 -5.70
N THR A 84 6.66 8.29 -6.99
CA THR A 84 5.27 8.11 -7.41
C THR A 84 4.78 6.70 -7.06
N TYR A 85 3.47 6.52 -6.96
CA TYR A 85 2.89 5.20 -6.70
C TYR A 85 3.29 4.18 -7.79
N GLN A 86 3.35 4.60 -9.06
CA GLN A 86 3.71 3.74 -10.18
C GLN A 86 5.17 3.30 -10.09
N ASN A 87 6.10 4.22 -9.82
CA ASN A 87 7.51 3.89 -9.71
C ASN A 87 7.78 2.98 -8.49
N SER A 88 7.12 3.25 -7.36
CA SER A 88 7.13 2.35 -6.20
C SER A 88 6.62 0.95 -6.54
N LEU A 89 5.53 0.86 -7.30
CA LEU A 89 4.92 -0.42 -7.67
C LEU A 89 5.83 -1.20 -8.60
N GLN A 90 6.42 -0.52 -9.58
CA GLN A 90 7.36 -1.11 -10.52
C GLN A 90 8.63 -1.58 -9.82
N TYR A 91 9.24 -0.72 -9.00
CA TYR A 91 10.38 -1.05 -8.17
C TYR A 91 10.12 -2.32 -7.33
N LEU A 92 9.00 -2.36 -6.61
CA LEU A 92 8.62 -3.51 -5.79
C LEU A 92 8.37 -4.78 -6.60
N THR A 93 7.86 -4.64 -7.83
CA THR A 93 7.60 -5.77 -8.72
C THR A 93 8.92 -6.33 -9.27
N LEU A 94 9.86 -5.47 -9.66
CA LEU A 94 11.20 -5.88 -10.12
C LEU A 94 12.02 -6.55 -8.99
N ASN A 95 11.86 -6.09 -7.74
CA ASN A 95 12.48 -6.73 -6.57
C ASN A 95 11.75 -8.00 -6.10
N SER A 96 10.57 -8.31 -6.66
CA SER A 96 9.81 -9.48 -6.24
C SER A 96 10.28 -10.72 -7.01
N ILE A 97 10.61 -11.78 -6.27
CA ILE A 97 10.88 -13.10 -6.85
C ILE A 97 9.60 -13.69 -7.47
N ILE A 98 8.44 -13.23 -7.02
CA ILE A 98 7.16 -13.79 -7.40
C ILE A 98 6.41 -12.81 -8.32
N VAL A 99 6.08 -13.26 -9.53
CA VAL A 99 5.24 -12.52 -10.47
C VAL A 99 3.83 -12.37 -9.91
N MET A 100 3.27 -11.16 -10.05
CA MET A 100 1.93 -10.80 -9.59
C MET A 100 1.10 -10.20 -10.72
N ASN A 101 -0.11 -10.70 -10.92
CA ASN A 101 -0.99 -10.21 -11.99
C ASN A 101 -1.55 -8.81 -11.68
N GLN A 102 -1.73 -8.48 -10.39
CA GLN A 102 -2.27 -7.20 -9.93
C GLN A 102 -1.59 -6.80 -8.62
N PRO A 103 -0.33 -6.35 -8.66
CA PRO A 103 0.38 -5.97 -7.45
C PRO A 103 -0.29 -4.73 -6.84
N ILE A 104 -0.49 -4.77 -5.52
CA ILE A 104 -1.02 -3.65 -4.74
C ILE A 104 -0.07 -3.44 -3.58
N ILE A 105 0.39 -2.19 -3.42
CA ILE A 105 1.24 -1.82 -2.30
C ILE A 105 0.39 -1.81 -1.03
N GLU A 106 0.84 -2.58 -0.04
CA GLU A 106 0.17 -2.75 1.24
C GLU A 106 1.09 -2.29 2.37
N ILE A 107 0.49 -1.78 3.46
CA ILE A 107 1.13 -1.63 4.75
C ILE A 107 0.84 -2.90 5.54
N MET A 108 1.91 -3.56 5.97
CA MET A 108 1.90 -4.93 6.47
C MET A 108 2.64 -5.00 7.80
N GLN A 109 2.25 -5.93 8.67
CA GLN A 109 3.05 -6.30 9.83
C GLN A 109 3.68 -7.67 9.58
N LEU A 110 5.00 -7.77 9.73
CA LEU A 110 5.77 -9.00 9.51
C LEU A 110 5.68 -9.94 10.71
N HIS A 111 5.59 -11.23 10.41
CA HIS A 111 5.64 -12.34 11.34
C HIS A 111 6.59 -13.41 10.80
N ILE A 112 7.70 -13.61 11.51
CA ILE A 112 8.73 -14.59 11.15
C ILE A 112 8.47 -15.89 11.91
N TYR A 113 8.12 -16.95 11.18
CA TYR A 113 7.95 -18.27 11.78
C TYR A 113 9.30 -18.96 12.05
N LYS A 114 9.30 -20.00 12.89
CA LYS A 114 10.50 -20.77 13.26
C LYS A 114 11.22 -21.42 12.07
N ASN A 115 10.51 -21.60 10.96
CA ASN A 115 11.03 -22.12 9.70
C ASN A 115 11.53 -20.99 8.77
N ASN A 116 11.77 -19.78 9.29
CA ASN A 116 12.16 -18.58 8.55
C ASN A 116 11.18 -18.15 7.45
N THR A 117 9.90 -18.50 7.59
CA THR A 117 8.87 -18.02 6.66
C THR A 117 8.43 -16.60 7.06
N TYR A 118 8.56 -15.66 6.12
CA TYR A 118 8.15 -14.27 6.25
C TYR A 118 6.67 -14.08 5.91
N THR A 119 5.80 -14.26 6.91
CA THR A 119 4.35 -14.04 6.73
C THR A 119 3.92 -12.66 7.17
N VAL A 120 2.80 -12.16 6.64
CA VAL A 120 2.34 -10.81 6.93
C VAL A 120 0.86 -10.73 7.23
N VAL A 121 0.49 -9.76 8.07
CA VAL A 121 -0.89 -9.33 8.28
C VAL A 121 -1.09 -7.97 7.63
N LYS A 122 -2.01 -7.89 6.66
CA LYS A 122 -2.37 -6.64 5.99
C LYS A 122 -3.03 -5.67 6.97
N LYS A 123 -2.45 -4.48 7.12
CA LYS A 123 -2.96 -3.40 7.98
C LYS A 123 -3.62 -2.28 7.18
N THR A 124 -3.34 -2.18 5.88
CA THR A 124 -3.97 -1.22 4.96
C THR A 124 -5.49 -1.29 4.98
N PHE A 125 -6.06 -2.48 5.13
CA PHE A 125 -7.51 -2.66 5.22
C PHE A 125 -8.12 -1.79 6.33
N TRP A 126 -7.53 -1.86 7.53
CA TRP A 126 -7.97 -1.06 8.68
C TRP A 126 -7.76 0.43 8.47
N LEU A 127 -6.63 0.81 7.88
CA LEU A 127 -6.36 2.21 7.53
C LEU A 127 -7.38 2.75 6.51
N ARG A 128 -7.76 1.97 5.50
CA ARG A 128 -8.77 2.37 4.50
C ARG A 128 -10.14 2.59 5.13
N ILE A 129 -10.52 1.78 6.13
CA ILE A 129 -11.78 1.97 6.88
C ILE A 129 -11.76 3.31 7.62
N ILE A 130 -10.68 3.59 8.34
CA ILE A 130 -10.51 4.86 9.08
C ILE A 130 -10.51 6.05 8.12
N GLN A 131 -9.70 5.98 7.06
CA GLN A 131 -9.60 7.01 6.04
C GLN A 131 -10.95 7.28 5.34
N ARG A 132 -11.71 6.24 4.98
CA ARG A 132 -13.04 6.39 4.36
C ARG A 132 -13.97 7.18 5.27
N ARG A 133 -13.96 6.88 6.56
CA ARG A 133 -14.81 7.60 7.51
C ARG A 133 -14.34 9.04 7.71
N TRP A 134 -13.03 9.28 7.76
CA TRP A 134 -12.49 10.64 7.80
C TRP A 134 -12.91 11.45 6.59
N LYS A 135 -12.82 10.88 5.38
CA LYS A 135 -13.31 11.51 4.14
C LYS A 135 -14.79 11.87 4.24
N ASN A 136 -15.63 10.99 4.78
CA ASN A 136 -17.06 11.29 4.98
C ASN A 136 -17.30 12.45 5.95
N VAL A 137 -16.61 12.47 7.10
CA VAL A 137 -16.73 13.57 8.08
C VAL A 137 -16.23 14.89 7.48
N ILE A 138 -15.13 14.87 6.74
CA ILE A 138 -14.60 16.05 6.06
C ILE A 138 -15.59 16.57 5.01
N LYS A 139 -16.20 15.67 4.23
CA LYS A 139 -17.25 16.03 3.26
C LYS A 139 -18.44 16.71 3.94
N GLU A 140 -18.94 16.13 5.02
CA GLU A 140 -20.04 16.71 5.81
C GLU A 140 -19.68 18.10 6.36
N ARG A 141 -18.47 18.26 6.89
CA ARG A 141 -17.96 19.57 7.34
C ARG A 141 -17.90 20.60 6.21
N TYR A 142 -17.46 20.19 5.03
CA TYR A 142 -17.40 21.05 3.87
C TYR A 142 -18.79 21.53 3.45
N GLU A 143 -19.76 20.62 3.40
CA GLU A 143 -21.16 20.93 3.10
C GLU A 143 -21.78 21.86 4.14
N LEU A 144 -21.55 21.61 5.43
CA LEU A 144 -22.00 22.49 6.52
C LEU A 144 -21.39 23.88 6.42
N ARG A 145 -20.08 23.98 6.14
CA ARG A 145 -19.40 25.27 5.95
C ARG A 145 -20.02 26.03 4.76
N ARG A 146 -20.25 25.35 3.65
CA ARG A 146 -20.91 25.92 2.46
C ARG A 146 -22.32 26.41 2.78
N ARG A 147 -23.12 25.62 3.50
CA ARG A 147 -24.49 26.01 3.91
C ARG A 147 -24.47 27.20 4.87
N ARG A 148 -23.55 27.21 5.84
CA ARG A 148 -23.37 28.35 6.75
C ARG A 148 -22.96 29.62 6.02
N ALA A 149 -22.19 29.53 4.94
CA ALA A 149 -21.79 30.67 4.12
C ALA A 149 -22.96 31.28 3.29
N SER A 150 -24.13 30.65 3.26
CA SER A 150 -25.31 31.23 2.59
C SER A 150 -25.78 32.51 3.27
N ILE A 151 -26.27 33.46 2.47
CA ILE A 151 -26.78 34.76 2.93
C ILE A 151 -27.88 34.57 3.99
N THR A 152 -28.78 33.59 3.78
CA THR A 152 -29.86 33.27 4.71
C THR A 152 -29.32 32.80 6.06
N SER A 153 -28.32 31.92 6.06
CA SER A 153 -27.70 31.43 7.29
C SER A 153 -26.91 32.51 8.03
N GLN A 154 -26.23 33.40 7.29
CA GLN A 154 -25.53 34.55 7.86
C GLN A 154 -26.51 35.56 8.47
N ALA A 155 -27.65 35.84 7.82
CA ALA A 155 -28.68 36.73 8.34
C ALA A 155 -29.28 36.19 9.66
N VAL A 156 -29.60 34.89 9.72
CA VAL A 156 -30.08 34.24 10.95
C VAL A 156 -29.02 34.32 12.06
N PHE A 157 -27.74 34.09 11.73
CA PHE A 157 -26.66 34.22 12.69
C PHE A 157 -26.50 35.67 13.21
N ALA A 158 -26.66 36.67 12.34
CA ALA A 158 -26.59 38.08 12.72
C ALA A 158 -27.71 38.48 13.68
N ILE A 159 -28.93 37.95 13.49
CA ILE A 159 -30.10 38.27 14.34
C ILE A 159 -30.03 37.53 15.68
N TYR A 160 -29.72 36.23 15.67
CA TYR A 160 -29.88 35.36 16.85
C TYR A 160 -28.54 34.93 17.48
N GLY A 161 -27.40 35.32 16.91
CA GLY A 161 -26.05 34.91 17.35
C GLY A 161 -25.74 33.42 17.17
N LYS A 162 -26.63 32.67 16.50
CA LYS A 162 -26.54 31.21 16.33
C LYS A 162 -27.01 30.79 14.95
N TYR A 163 -26.34 29.80 14.37
CA TYR A 163 -26.79 29.17 13.15
C TYR A 163 -28.07 28.34 13.39
N PRO A 164 -28.88 28.10 12.33
CA PRO A 164 -30.03 27.19 12.37
C PRO A 164 -29.66 25.84 12.98
N TYR A 165 -30.63 25.17 13.61
CA TYR A 165 -30.41 23.92 14.37
C TYR A 165 -29.61 22.88 13.56
N GLU A 166 -30.01 22.65 12.31
CA GLU A 166 -29.35 21.72 11.38
C GLU A 166 -27.89 22.07 11.08
N LEU A 167 -27.52 23.34 11.18
CA LEU A 167 -26.20 23.85 10.88
C LEU A 167 -25.39 24.11 12.13
N ARG A 168 -25.94 23.91 13.34
CA ARG A 168 -25.30 24.29 14.59
C ARG A 168 -24.22 23.29 15.01
N SER A 169 -24.48 21.99 14.83
CA SER A 169 -23.52 20.94 15.16
C SER A 169 -22.48 20.76 14.06
N ILE A 170 -21.21 20.65 14.44
CA ILE A 170 -20.13 20.29 13.51
C ILE A 170 -19.71 18.86 13.85
N PRO A 171 -19.73 17.93 12.89
CA PRO A 171 -19.33 16.56 13.14
C PRO A 171 -17.85 16.54 13.57
N THR A 172 -17.56 15.90 14.70
CA THR A 172 -16.19 15.70 15.18
C THR A 172 -15.68 14.33 14.71
N LEU A 173 -14.36 14.13 14.79
CA LEU A 173 -13.78 12.78 14.67
C LEU A 173 -13.94 11.98 15.99
N HIS A 174 -14.51 12.61 17.03
CA HIS A 174 -14.62 12.05 18.37
C HIS A 174 -15.74 11.00 18.42
N GLY A 175 -15.41 9.81 18.96
CA GLY A 175 -16.32 8.67 19.08
C GLY A 175 -15.90 7.41 18.31
N MET A 176 -14.92 7.49 17.41
CA MET A 176 -14.56 6.36 16.52
C MET A 176 -13.74 5.24 17.19
N LEU A 177 -12.79 5.58 18.07
CA LEU A 177 -12.02 4.59 18.85
C LEU A 177 -12.46 4.53 20.32
N TRP A 178 -13.22 5.52 20.78
CA TRP A 178 -13.64 5.60 22.18
C TRP A 178 -14.49 4.40 22.61
N ARG A 179 -15.34 3.86 21.72
CA ARG A 179 -16.10 2.63 21.99
C ARG A 179 -15.25 1.36 22.00
N LEU A 180 -14.07 1.37 21.38
CA LEU A 180 -13.15 0.23 21.35
C LEU A 180 -12.19 0.21 22.55
N CYS A 181 -11.96 1.35 23.22
CA CYS A 181 -11.12 1.43 24.42
C CYS A 181 -11.84 1.07 25.73
N ASN A 182 -13.18 0.96 25.73
CA ASN A 182 -13.97 0.73 26.95
C ASN A 182 -14.40 -0.75 27.13
N HIS A 183 -13.73 -1.71 26.50
CA HIS A 183 -13.95 -3.16 26.66
C HIS A 183 -12.65 -3.91 27.04
N SER A 184 -11.70 -3.20 27.64
CA SER A 184 -10.50 -3.76 28.26
C SER A 184 -10.67 -3.84 29.77
#